data_AF-A0A2R6E936-F1
#
_entry.id   AF-A0A2R6E936-F1
#
_cell.length_a   1.000
_cell.length_b   1.000
_cell.length_c   1.000
_cell.angle_alpha   90.00
_cell.angle_beta   90.00
_cell.angle_gamma   90.00
#
_symmetry.space_group_name_H-M   'P 1'
#
loop_
_entity.id
_entity.type
_entity.pdbx_description
1 polymer ?
#
loop_
_entity_poly.entity_id
_entity_poly.type
_entity_poly.pdbx_seq_one_letter_code
_entity_poly.pdbx_strand_id
1 'polypeptide(L)'
;ERTMTLTDGDVSVPGVDPVTDVSYDSGVEADFAARFGSLDLDWDLVREPEPLEAGASVAIPDFAFDYAYADFRAYFEIMGFWTPEYVEKKLGQLDAIDDAELLVAVDESLGVGEAVEARDHRAIPYSGTVRVKDVRDALRRYEADLVAETAAGLPGELTPEADVVTIETLADEYGVSEAVIEDKAFPEHERVGRTLVRPAVLESLGEELETGMSLEAAEAVLGARGIEDSSATLSRLGYRVEWEGLSGGTLRAVG
;
A
#
# COMPACT_ATOMS: atom_id res chain seq x y z
N GLU A 1 -7.45 -34.00 44.52
CA GLU A 1 -8.23 -33.71 43.30
C GLU A 1 -8.18 -34.91 42.34
N ARG A 2 -9.10 -35.03 41.37
CA ARG A 2 -9.02 -36.06 40.30
C ARG A 2 -8.85 -35.37 38.96
N THR A 3 -7.69 -35.55 38.33
CA THR A 3 -7.42 -35.11 36.96
C THR A 3 -7.90 -36.18 35.99
N MET A 4 -8.70 -35.80 34.98
CA MET A 4 -8.99 -36.65 33.83
C MET A 4 -8.17 -36.17 32.63
N THR A 5 -7.66 -37.13 31.86
CA THR A 5 -6.92 -36.91 30.62
C THR A 5 -7.71 -37.55 29.50
N LEU A 6 -7.97 -36.80 28.44
CA LEU A 6 -8.64 -37.27 27.23
C LEU A 6 -7.61 -37.29 26.09
N THR A 7 -7.60 -38.35 25.31
CA THR A 7 -6.74 -38.52 24.14
C THR A 7 -7.57 -38.56 22.86
N ASP A 8 -6.91 -38.51 21.70
CA ASP A 8 -7.56 -38.68 20.39
C ASP A 8 -8.25 -40.04 20.24
N GLY A 9 -7.82 -41.06 21.00
CA GLY A 9 -8.47 -42.36 21.06
C GLY A 9 -9.80 -42.37 21.81
N ASP A 10 -10.09 -41.33 22.59
CA ASP A 10 -11.31 -41.21 23.40
C ASP A 10 -12.43 -40.43 22.69
N VAL A 11 -12.15 -39.82 21.52
CA VAL A 11 -13.09 -38.97 20.79
C VAL A 11 -13.03 -39.23 19.28
N SER A 12 -14.17 -39.53 18.65
CA SER A 12 -14.27 -39.54 17.19
C SER A 12 -14.63 -38.15 16.67
N VAL A 13 -13.78 -37.58 15.82
CA VAL A 13 -14.12 -36.37 15.05
C VAL A 13 -15.20 -36.72 14.01
N PRO A 14 -16.37 -36.07 14.02
CA PRO A 14 -17.34 -36.20 12.94
C PRO A 14 -16.70 -35.79 11.61
N GLY A 15 -17.07 -36.45 10.52
CA GLY A 15 -16.61 -36.07 9.19
C GLY A 15 -16.99 -34.62 8.89
N VAL A 16 -16.01 -33.73 8.98
CA VAL A 16 -16.13 -32.34 8.53
C VAL A 16 -15.81 -32.32 7.05
N ASP A 17 -16.74 -31.80 6.25
CA ASP A 17 -16.44 -31.41 4.88
C ASP A 17 -15.27 -30.41 4.92
N PRO A 18 -14.29 -30.51 3.99
CA PRO A 18 -13.19 -29.56 3.94
C PRO A 18 -13.76 -28.15 3.83
N VAL A 19 -13.35 -27.27 4.74
CA VAL A 19 -13.75 -25.86 4.73
C VAL A 19 -13.20 -25.24 3.44
N THR A 20 -14.07 -24.97 2.48
CA THR A 20 -13.71 -24.34 1.19
C THR A 20 -13.83 -22.81 1.20
N ASP A 21 -14.43 -22.25 2.26
CA ASP A 21 -14.58 -20.82 2.44
C ASP A 21 -13.43 -20.26 3.29
N VAL A 22 -12.92 -19.08 2.91
CA VAL A 22 -11.91 -18.33 3.65
C VAL A 22 -12.48 -17.94 5.02
N SER A 23 -12.10 -18.66 6.08
CA SER A 23 -12.51 -18.35 7.46
C SER A 23 -11.54 -17.39 8.12
N TYR A 24 -12.07 -16.35 8.77
CA TYR A 24 -11.33 -15.45 9.66
C TYR A 24 -11.74 -15.76 11.10
N ASP A 25 -10.84 -15.54 12.06
CA ASP A 25 -11.10 -15.81 13.48
C ASP A 25 -12.01 -14.74 14.09
N SER A 26 -12.04 -13.54 13.50
CA SER A 26 -12.99 -12.48 13.85
C SER A 26 -13.58 -11.73 12.67
N GLY A 27 -14.74 -11.10 12.90
CA GLY A 27 -15.35 -10.18 11.93
C GLY A 27 -14.52 -8.91 11.71
N VAL A 28 -13.66 -8.55 12.67
CA VAL A 28 -12.76 -7.38 12.56
C VAL A 28 -11.62 -7.67 11.58
N GLU A 29 -11.02 -8.86 11.64
CA GLU A 29 -10.02 -9.32 10.67
C GLU A 29 -10.59 -9.38 9.26
N ALA A 30 -11.77 -10.00 9.09
CA ALA A 30 -12.41 -10.13 7.79
C ALA A 30 -12.70 -8.76 7.15
N ASP A 31 -13.23 -7.83 7.96
CA ASP A 31 -13.53 -6.46 7.54
C ASP A 31 -12.24 -5.67 7.22
N PHE A 32 -11.19 -5.83 8.03
CA PHE A 32 -9.90 -5.20 7.77
C PHE A 32 -9.28 -5.71 6.47
N ALA A 33 -9.18 -7.03 6.29
CA ALA A 33 -8.58 -7.65 5.10
C ALA A 33 -9.30 -7.24 3.81
N ALA A 34 -10.65 -7.23 3.83
CA ALA A 34 -11.45 -6.80 2.68
C ALA A 34 -11.21 -5.32 2.32
N ARG A 35 -11.14 -4.44 3.33
CA ARG A 35 -10.90 -3.00 3.10
C ARG A 35 -9.46 -2.73 2.68
N PHE A 36 -8.48 -3.39 3.28
CA PHE A 36 -7.07 -3.23 2.94
C PHE A 36 -6.80 -3.73 1.52
N GLY A 37 -7.22 -4.94 1.17
CA GLY A 37 -7.01 -5.51 -0.17
C GLY A 37 -7.80 -4.84 -1.29
N SER A 38 -8.74 -3.93 -0.96
CA SER A 38 -9.40 -3.07 -1.96
C SER A 38 -8.59 -1.83 -2.33
N LEU A 39 -7.52 -1.55 -1.58
CA LEU A 39 -6.60 -0.46 -1.88
C LEU A 39 -5.46 -0.96 -2.74
N ASP A 40 -5.05 -0.11 -3.67
CA ASP A 40 -3.84 -0.30 -4.47
C ASP A 40 -2.67 0.30 -3.69
N LEU A 41 -1.99 -0.54 -2.91
CA LEU A 41 -0.85 -0.19 -2.07
C LEU A 41 0.34 -1.04 -2.46
N ASP A 42 1.54 -0.54 -2.20
CA ASP A 42 2.81 -1.24 -2.41
C ASP A 42 3.05 -2.39 -1.39
N TRP A 43 2.01 -2.85 -0.70
CA TRP A 43 2.06 -3.87 0.34
C TRP A 43 1.07 -4.98 0.08
N ASP A 44 1.58 -6.20 -0.05
CA ASP A 44 0.76 -7.40 -0.14
C ASP A 44 0.36 -7.87 1.26
N LEU A 45 -0.94 -8.06 1.47
CA LEU A 45 -1.47 -8.57 2.74
C LEU A 45 -1.55 -10.09 2.72
N VAL A 46 -0.70 -10.74 3.53
CA VAL A 46 -0.69 -12.20 3.73
C VAL A 46 -1.46 -12.54 5.00
N ARG A 47 -2.45 -13.44 4.92
CA ARG A 47 -3.17 -13.97 6.09
C ARG A 47 -2.47 -15.20 6.65
N GLU A 48 -2.52 -15.37 7.98
CA GLU A 48 -1.92 -16.52 8.68
C GLU A 48 -0.47 -16.76 8.20
N PRO A 49 0.40 -15.74 8.32
CA PRO A 49 1.79 -15.85 7.91
C PRO A 49 2.53 -16.92 8.73
N GLU A 50 3.77 -17.16 8.33
CA GLU A 50 4.64 -18.11 9.00
C GLU A 50 4.78 -17.78 10.50
N PRO A 51 4.73 -18.79 11.39
CA PRO A 51 4.84 -18.55 12.81
C PRO A 51 6.19 -17.94 13.21
N LEU A 52 6.14 -17.00 14.15
CA LEU A 52 7.29 -16.34 14.74
C LEU A 52 7.79 -17.08 15.98
N GLU A 53 9.11 -17.22 16.10
CA GLU A 53 9.73 -17.70 17.33
C GLU A 53 9.55 -16.66 18.45
N ALA A 54 8.99 -17.10 19.58
CA ALA A 54 8.72 -16.26 20.75
C ALA A 54 9.30 -16.93 22.00
N GLY A 55 10.63 -16.92 22.11
CA GLY A 55 11.40 -17.62 23.14
C GLY A 55 11.14 -19.15 23.14
N ALA A 56 10.46 -19.65 24.17
CA ALA A 56 10.09 -21.07 24.29
C ALA A 56 8.71 -21.40 23.67
N SER A 57 8.08 -20.42 23.04
CA SER A 57 6.77 -20.53 22.40
C SER A 57 6.82 -20.02 20.97
N VAL A 58 5.68 -20.11 20.30
CA VAL A 58 5.50 -19.60 18.95
C VAL A 58 4.34 -18.61 18.99
N ALA A 59 4.49 -17.49 18.29
CA ALA A 59 3.44 -16.52 18.04
C ALA A 59 3.03 -16.61 16.57
N ILE A 60 1.73 -16.65 16.28
CA ILE A 60 1.21 -16.62 14.91
C ILE A 60 0.44 -15.31 14.80
N PRO A 61 0.99 -14.31 14.10
CA PRO A 61 0.25 -13.08 13.80
C PRO A 61 -0.95 -13.35 12.90
N ASP A 62 -1.97 -12.50 12.97
CA ASP A 62 -3.13 -12.61 12.08
C ASP A 62 -2.75 -12.36 10.61
N PHE A 63 -1.86 -11.40 10.38
CA PHE A 63 -1.42 -10.97 9.05
C PHE A 63 0.08 -10.65 8.98
N ALA A 64 0.59 -10.57 7.75
CA ALA A 64 1.84 -9.91 7.41
C ALA A 64 1.64 -8.98 6.20
N PHE A 65 2.42 -7.91 6.14
CA PHE A 65 2.55 -7.01 5.03
C PHE A 65 3.91 -7.25 4.36
N ASP A 66 3.88 -7.68 3.10
CA ASP A 66 5.09 -7.85 2.28
C ASP A 66 5.26 -6.63 1.39
N TYR A 67 6.42 -6.00 1.44
CA TYR A 67 6.70 -4.86 0.57
C TYR A 67 7.00 -5.33 -0.84
N ALA A 68 6.32 -4.77 -1.86
CA ALA A 68 6.41 -5.27 -3.23
C ALA A 68 7.81 -5.13 -3.87
N TYR A 69 8.64 -4.20 -3.37
CA TYR A 69 9.90 -3.80 -4.03
C TYR A 69 11.17 -4.13 -3.23
N ALA A 70 11.05 -4.79 -2.07
CA ALA A 70 12.20 -5.23 -1.29
C ALA A 70 11.85 -6.47 -0.46
N ASP A 71 12.85 -7.22 -0.02
CA ASP A 71 12.67 -8.34 0.93
C ASP A 71 12.45 -7.78 2.36
N PHE A 72 11.29 -7.16 2.56
CA PHE A 72 10.87 -6.57 3.82
C PHE A 72 9.45 -7.00 4.17
N ARG A 73 9.30 -7.52 5.38
CA ARG A 73 8.03 -7.99 5.94
C ARG A 73 7.77 -7.33 7.29
N ALA A 74 6.57 -6.79 7.46
CA ALA A 74 6.05 -6.35 8.75
C ALA A 74 4.85 -7.21 9.16
N TYR A 75 4.83 -7.69 10.38
CA TYR A 75 3.75 -8.50 10.93
C TYR A 75 2.65 -7.62 11.52
N PHE A 76 1.43 -8.15 11.54
CA PHE A 76 0.28 -7.44 12.05
C PHE A 76 -0.66 -8.34 12.84
N GLU A 77 -0.96 -7.89 14.06
CA GLU A 77 -1.81 -8.59 15.01
C GLU A 77 -2.99 -7.71 15.40
N ILE A 78 -4.20 -8.26 15.41
CA ILE A 78 -5.43 -7.58 15.86
C ILE A 78 -5.86 -8.14 17.23
N MET A 79 -5.49 -7.42 18.28
CA MET A 79 -5.88 -7.73 19.65
C MET A 79 -7.29 -7.22 19.98
N GLY A 80 -8.28 -8.13 19.87
CA GLY A 80 -9.68 -7.90 20.25
C GLY A 80 -10.03 -8.19 21.72
N PHE A 81 -11.32 -8.43 22.01
CA PHE A 81 -11.81 -8.62 23.38
C PHE A 81 -11.30 -9.91 24.02
N TRP A 82 -10.23 -9.78 24.81
CA TRP A 82 -9.62 -10.87 25.57
C TRP A 82 -9.69 -10.59 27.07
N THR A 83 -9.63 -11.64 27.90
CA THR A 83 -9.50 -11.46 29.36
C THR A 83 -8.14 -10.81 29.68
N PRO A 84 -8.03 -10.02 30.76
CA PRO A 84 -6.75 -9.39 31.14
C PRO A 84 -5.58 -10.39 31.21
N GLU A 85 -5.81 -11.58 31.75
CA GLU A 85 -4.80 -12.65 31.82
C GLU A 85 -4.34 -13.14 30.44
N TYR A 86 -5.26 -13.19 29.46
CA TYR A 86 -4.92 -13.59 28.09
C TYR A 86 -4.15 -12.48 27.37
N VAL A 87 -4.51 -11.21 27.62
CA VAL A 87 -3.78 -10.05 27.11
C VAL A 87 -2.36 -10.03 27.66
N GLU A 88 -2.16 -10.20 28.97
CA GLU A 88 -0.83 -10.27 29.59
C GLU A 88 0.02 -11.40 28.99
N LYS A 89 -0.58 -12.58 28.78
CA LYS A 89 0.10 -13.69 28.12
C LYS A 89 0.51 -13.32 26.70
N LYS A 90 -0.40 -12.75 25.90
CA LYS A 90 -0.13 -12.41 24.51
C LYS A 90 0.94 -11.32 24.41
N LEU A 91 0.87 -10.28 25.25
CA LEU A 91 1.93 -9.27 25.39
C LEU A 91 3.29 -9.89 25.76
N GLY A 92 3.31 -10.88 26.65
CA GLY A 92 4.55 -11.60 26.98
C GLY A 92 5.09 -12.46 25.83
N GLN A 93 4.22 -12.95 24.94
CA GLN A 93 4.67 -13.61 23.70
C GLN A 93 5.24 -12.59 22.72
N LEU A 94 4.59 -11.44 22.55
CA LEU A 94 5.08 -10.37 21.67
C LEU A 94 6.43 -9.82 22.15
N ASP A 95 6.61 -9.65 23.46
CA ASP A 95 7.88 -9.22 24.08
C ASP A 95 9.03 -10.21 23.85
N ALA A 96 8.70 -11.49 23.58
CA ALA A 96 9.67 -12.55 23.34
C ALA A 96 9.94 -12.78 21.84
N ILE A 97 9.28 -12.04 20.95
CA ILE A 97 9.58 -12.03 19.52
C ILE A 97 10.81 -11.15 19.33
N ASP A 98 11.92 -11.78 18.98
CA ASP A 98 13.15 -11.07 18.61
C ASP A 98 13.14 -10.77 17.09
N ASP A 99 13.72 -9.63 16.71
CA ASP A 99 14.07 -9.28 15.31
C ASP A 99 12.91 -9.31 14.29
N ALA A 100 11.68 -8.97 14.70
CA ALA A 100 10.55 -8.82 13.78
C ALA A 100 9.86 -7.45 13.90
N GLU A 101 9.55 -6.83 12.76
CA GLU A 101 8.75 -5.61 12.70
C GLU A 101 7.28 -5.97 12.95
N LEU A 102 6.72 -5.56 14.08
CA LEU A 102 5.36 -5.91 14.47
C LEU A 102 4.49 -4.69 14.77
N LEU A 103 3.36 -4.63 14.08
CA LEU A 103 2.27 -3.70 14.31
C LEU A 103 1.15 -4.42 15.06
N VAL A 104 0.57 -3.79 16.08
CA VAL A 104 -0.50 -4.39 16.88
C VAL A 104 -1.69 -3.44 16.93
N ALA A 105 -2.81 -3.83 16.33
CA ALA A 105 -4.07 -3.15 16.52
C ALA A 105 -4.69 -3.57 17.86
N VAL A 106 -5.00 -2.60 18.72
CA VAL A 106 -5.49 -2.86 20.08
C VAL A 106 -6.88 -2.27 20.26
N ASP A 107 -7.85 -3.08 20.69
CA ASP A 107 -9.17 -2.57 21.02
C ASP A 107 -9.08 -1.60 22.21
N GLU A 108 -9.58 -0.38 22.04
CA GLU A 108 -9.49 0.69 23.04
C GLU A 108 -10.11 0.30 24.39
N SER A 109 -11.07 -0.64 24.41
CA SER A 109 -11.68 -1.14 25.65
C SER A 109 -10.73 -1.94 26.54
N LEU A 110 -9.61 -2.44 26.00
CA LEU A 110 -8.60 -3.18 26.76
C LEU A 110 -7.70 -2.27 27.60
N GLY A 111 -7.51 -1.01 27.18
CA GLY A 111 -6.62 -0.06 27.88
C GLY A 111 -5.14 -0.47 27.92
N VAL A 112 -4.68 -1.30 26.97
CA VAL A 112 -3.30 -1.84 26.95
C VAL A 112 -2.38 -1.21 25.91
N GLY A 113 -2.79 -0.14 25.23
CA GLY A 113 -2.00 0.51 24.18
C GLY A 113 -0.60 0.95 24.66
N GLU A 114 -0.50 1.56 25.84
CA GLU A 114 0.79 1.96 26.43
C GLU A 114 1.71 0.76 26.71
N ALA A 115 1.15 -0.40 27.04
CA ALA A 115 1.93 -1.61 27.34
C ALA A 115 2.51 -2.26 26.08
N VAL A 116 1.85 -2.08 24.93
CA VAL A 116 2.37 -2.50 23.62
C VAL A 116 3.50 -1.57 23.18
N GLU A 117 3.28 -0.25 23.23
CA GLU A 117 4.32 0.73 22.85
C GLU A 117 5.58 0.64 23.71
N ALA A 118 5.44 0.28 24.98
CA ALA A 118 6.57 0.10 25.89
C ALA A 118 7.49 -1.09 25.53
N ARG A 119 7.13 -1.92 24.56
CA ARG A 119 7.86 -3.13 24.14
C ARG A 119 8.41 -3.01 22.72
N ASP A 120 8.65 -1.77 22.27
CA ASP A 120 9.09 -1.44 20.91
C ASP A 120 8.14 -1.88 19.78
N HIS A 121 6.98 -2.45 20.12
CA HIS A 121 5.89 -2.75 19.20
C HIS A 121 5.00 -1.54 19.02
N ARG A 122 4.47 -1.35 17.81
CA ARG A 122 3.59 -0.20 17.56
C ARG A 122 2.13 -0.52 17.81
N ALA A 123 1.54 0.15 18.81
CA ALA A 123 0.12 0.08 19.06
C ALA A 123 -0.70 0.94 18.07
N ILE A 124 -1.78 0.38 17.54
CA ILE A 124 -2.76 1.08 16.71
C ILE A 124 -4.13 0.92 17.39
N PRO A 125 -4.58 1.91 18.18
CA PRO A 125 -5.85 1.80 18.88
C PRO A 125 -7.01 1.75 17.88
N TYR A 126 -8.02 0.92 18.18
CA TYR A 126 -9.25 0.86 17.38
C TYR A 126 -10.49 0.64 18.25
N SER A 127 -11.66 1.02 17.71
CA SER A 127 -12.97 0.73 18.31
C SER A 127 -13.89 0.14 17.26
N GLY A 128 -14.31 -1.11 17.46
CA GLY A 128 -15.18 -1.87 16.56
C GLY A 128 -14.55 -2.30 15.24
N THR A 129 -13.83 -1.42 14.55
CA THR A 129 -13.11 -1.72 13.29
C THR A 129 -11.72 -1.09 13.29
N VAL A 130 -10.73 -1.80 12.73
CA VAL A 130 -9.38 -1.26 12.51
C VAL A 130 -9.41 -0.27 11.34
N ARG A 131 -8.91 0.95 11.53
CA ARG A 131 -8.90 1.94 10.45
C ARG A 131 -7.70 1.70 9.54
N VAL A 132 -7.95 1.36 8.28
CA VAL A 132 -6.89 1.12 7.28
C VAL A 132 -5.94 2.32 7.15
N LYS A 133 -6.45 3.56 7.27
CA LYS A 133 -5.62 4.76 7.27
C LYS A 133 -4.54 4.73 8.35
N ASP A 134 -4.88 4.30 9.56
CA ASP A 134 -3.96 4.37 10.71
C ASP A 134 -2.87 3.28 10.59
N VAL A 135 -3.21 2.14 9.99
CA VAL A 135 -2.25 1.09 9.59
C VAL A 135 -1.37 1.56 8.42
N ARG A 136 -1.93 2.21 7.40
CA ARG A 136 -1.15 2.79 6.31
C ARG A 136 -0.18 3.88 6.78
N ASP A 137 -0.65 4.78 7.65
CA ASP A 137 0.22 5.76 8.31
C ASP A 137 1.28 5.07 9.20
N ALA A 138 1.06 3.79 9.53
CA ALA A 138 2.09 2.98 10.14
C ALA A 138 3.16 2.48 9.19
N LEU A 139 2.73 1.85 8.10
CA LEU A 139 3.59 1.30 7.06
C LEU A 139 4.44 2.37 6.36
N ARG A 140 3.89 3.58 6.17
CA ARG A 140 4.57 4.73 5.54
C ARG A 140 5.94 5.10 6.11
N ARG A 141 6.22 4.76 7.36
CA ARG A 141 7.55 5.02 7.94
C ARG A 141 8.59 4.07 7.37
N TYR A 142 8.23 2.78 7.30
CA TYR A 142 9.07 1.77 6.65
C TYR A 142 9.20 2.06 5.16
N GLU A 143 8.12 2.44 4.48
CA GLU A 143 8.16 2.85 3.07
C GLU A 143 9.20 3.94 2.83
N ALA A 144 9.23 4.99 3.66
CA ALA A 144 10.16 6.10 3.49
C ALA A 144 11.63 5.65 3.59
N ASP A 145 11.95 4.78 4.54
CA ASP A 145 13.29 4.25 4.71
C ASP A 145 13.68 3.29 3.56
N LEU A 146 12.77 2.41 3.15
CA LEU A 146 12.97 1.48 2.03
C LEU A 146 13.15 2.22 0.70
N VAL A 147 12.35 3.26 0.46
CA VAL A 147 12.47 4.14 -0.71
C VAL A 147 13.82 4.85 -0.71
N ALA A 148 14.23 5.41 0.44
CA ALA A 148 15.51 6.11 0.54
C ALA A 148 16.71 5.18 0.30
N GLU A 149 16.68 3.96 0.86
CA GLU A 149 17.72 2.95 0.64
C GLU A 149 17.79 2.54 -0.84
N THR A 150 16.65 2.22 -1.44
CA THR A 150 16.56 1.85 -2.86
C THR A 150 17.04 3.00 -3.77
N ALA A 151 16.61 4.23 -3.47
CA ALA A 151 16.99 5.42 -4.23
C ALA A 151 18.50 5.68 -4.18
N ALA A 152 19.17 5.38 -3.05
CA ALA A 152 20.63 5.52 -2.93
C ALA A 152 21.41 4.55 -3.82
N GLY A 153 20.80 3.43 -4.23
CA GLY A 153 21.37 2.46 -5.17
C GLY A 153 21.26 2.89 -6.64
N LEU A 154 20.41 3.87 -6.96
CA LEU A 154 20.19 4.37 -8.32
C LEU A 154 20.91 5.71 -8.56
N PRO A 155 21.31 6.02 -9.80
CA PRO A 155 21.85 7.34 -10.12
C PRO A 155 20.85 8.45 -9.76
N GLY A 156 21.36 9.65 -9.46
CA GLY A 156 20.51 10.81 -9.17
C GLY A 156 19.79 11.38 -10.39
N GLU A 157 20.32 11.10 -11.58
CA GLU A 157 19.76 11.48 -12.87
C GLU A 157 19.40 10.23 -13.67
N LEU A 158 18.21 10.20 -14.25
CA LEU A 158 17.73 9.15 -15.13
C LEU A 158 17.43 9.73 -16.52
N THR A 159 17.71 8.96 -17.56
CA THR A 159 17.49 9.39 -18.95
C THR A 159 16.77 8.27 -19.71
N PRO A 160 15.43 8.22 -19.63
CA PRO A 160 14.65 7.23 -20.37
C PRO A 160 14.87 7.37 -21.88
N GLU A 161 14.93 6.24 -22.60
CA GLU A 161 15.08 6.27 -24.06
C GLU A 161 13.81 6.80 -24.74
N ALA A 162 12.63 6.43 -24.22
CA ALA A 162 11.35 6.82 -24.79
C ALA A 162 11.11 8.34 -24.71
N ASP A 163 10.49 8.89 -25.75
CA ASP A 163 10.13 10.32 -25.79
C ASP A 163 9.02 10.68 -24.79
N VAL A 164 8.17 9.70 -24.48
CA VAL A 164 7.06 9.75 -23.54
C VAL A 164 7.06 8.46 -22.73
N VAL A 165 7.12 8.56 -21.40
CA VAL A 165 7.07 7.40 -20.48
C VAL A 165 6.39 7.81 -19.18
N THR A 166 5.59 6.93 -18.58
CA THR A 166 5.00 7.19 -17.26
C THR A 166 6.01 6.89 -16.15
N ILE A 167 5.80 7.49 -14.99
CA ILE A 167 6.60 7.19 -13.79
C ILE A 167 6.44 5.72 -13.41
N GLU A 168 5.22 5.19 -13.46
CA GLU A 168 4.89 3.77 -13.28
C GLU A 168 5.70 2.86 -14.20
N THR A 169 5.64 3.07 -15.53
CA THR A 169 6.39 2.24 -16.48
C THR A 169 7.89 2.29 -16.23
N LEU A 170 8.42 3.46 -15.86
CA LEU A 170 9.84 3.58 -15.53
C LEU A 170 10.16 2.88 -14.21
N ALA A 171 9.30 2.98 -13.20
CA ALA A 171 9.46 2.31 -11.91
C ALA A 171 9.48 0.78 -12.08
N ASP A 172 8.58 0.24 -12.91
CA ASP A 172 8.54 -1.17 -13.30
C ASP A 172 9.84 -1.62 -13.99
N GLU A 173 10.41 -0.79 -14.87
CA GLU A 173 11.68 -1.09 -15.55
C GLU A 173 12.84 -1.23 -14.55
N TYR A 174 12.85 -0.41 -13.50
CA TYR A 174 13.85 -0.49 -12.43
C TYR A 174 13.49 -1.50 -11.33
N GLY A 175 12.25 -2.02 -11.32
CA GLY A 175 11.75 -2.90 -10.26
C GLY A 175 11.64 -2.21 -8.89
N VAL A 176 11.26 -0.93 -8.88
CA VAL A 176 11.18 -0.09 -7.67
C VAL A 176 9.82 0.57 -7.56
N SER A 177 9.47 1.12 -6.39
CA SER A 177 8.25 1.92 -6.25
C SER A 177 8.34 3.22 -7.03
N GLU A 178 7.18 3.74 -7.46
CA GLU A 178 7.11 5.03 -8.17
C GLU A 178 7.75 6.17 -7.37
N ALA A 179 7.64 6.15 -6.04
CA ALA A 179 8.25 7.16 -5.16
C ALA A 179 9.77 7.27 -5.36
N VAL A 180 10.47 6.16 -5.63
CA VAL A 180 11.91 6.17 -5.91
C VAL A 180 12.23 6.95 -7.18
N ILE A 181 11.38 6.83 -8.20
CA ILE A 181 11.54 7.50 -9.50
C ILE A 181 11.13 8.97 -9.41
N GLU A 182 10.09 9.29 -8.63
CA GLU A 182 9.57 10.66 -8.47
C GLU A 182 10.61 11.64 -7.95
N ASP A 183 11.58 11.17 -7.15
CA ASP A 183 12.66 11.97 -6.55
C ASP A 183 13.91 12.10 -7.44
N LYS A 184 13.91 11.51 -8.64
CA LYS A 184 15.05 11.58 -9.58
C LYS A 184 14.97 12.80 -10.49
N ALA A 185 16.13 13.22 -10.98
CA ALA A 185 16.24 14.27 -11.99
C ALA A 185 16.19 13.66 -13.40
N PHE A 186 15.49 14.34 -14.31
CA PHE A 186 15.33 13.90 -15.71
C PHE A 186 15.80 15.03 -16.65
N PRO A 187 17.10 15.08 -17.00
CA PRO A 187 17.66 16.21 -17.75
C PRO A 187 17.11 16.36 -19.18
N GLU A 188 16.59 15.29 -19.77
CA GLU A 188 16.08 15.28 -21.15
C GLU A 188 14.53 15.33 -21.24
N HIS A 189 13.85 15.24 -20.11
CA HIS A 189 12.38 15.18 -20.03
C HIS A 189 11.86 16.24 -19.09
N GLU A 190 10.65 16.70 -19.38
CA GLU A 190 9.87 17.48 -18.45
C GLU A 190 8.81 16.58 -17.81
N ARG A 191 8.65 16.66 -16.48
CA ARG A 191 7.58 15.97 -15.76
C ARG A 191 6.27 16.75 -15.90
N VAL A 192 5.28 16.12 -16.53
CA VAL A 192 3.93 16.63 -16.72
C VAL A 192 2.96 15.64 -16.07
N GLY A 193 2.44 15.97 -14.89
CA GLY A 193 1.65 15.04 -14.09
C GLY A 193 2.48 13.81 -13.68
N ARG A 194 2.02 12.62 -14.11
CA ARG A 194 2.71 11.33 -13.92
C ARG A 194 3.49 10.85 -15.16
N THR A 195 3.71 11.73 -16.13
CA THR A 195 4.38 11.40 -17.39
C THR A 195 5.63 12.25 -17.58
N LEU A 196 6.72 11.62 -18.00
CA LEU A 196 7.95 12.25 -18.45
C LEU A 196 7.88 12.44 -19.95
N VAL A 197 7.99 13.68 -20.43
CA VAL A 197 7.81 14.03 -21.83
C VAL A 197 9.00 14.85 -22.32
N ARG A 198 9.63 14.46 -23.43
CA ARG A 198 10.70 15.27 -24.03
C ARG A 198 10.16 16.63 -24.50
N PRO A 199 10.91 17.73 -24.32
CA PRO A 199 10.48 19.06 -24.75
C PRO A 199 10.02 19.14 -26.22
N ALA A 200 10.69 18.42 -27.14
CA ALA A 200 10.32 18.39 -28.55
C ALA A 200 8.91 17.82 -28.80
N VAL A 201 8.44 16.88 -27.97
CA VAL A 201 7.07 16.36 -28.05
C VAL A 201 6.07 17.42 -27.60
N LEU A 202 6.36 18.13 -26.49
CA LEU A 202 5.51 19.21 -26.00
C LEU A 202 5.41 20.37 -27.01
N GLU A 203 6.53 20.75 -27.64
CA GLU A 203 6.56 21.75 -28.69
C GLU A 203 5.66 21.35 -29.88
N SER A 204 5.83 20.12 -30.37
CA SER A 204 5.00 19.59 -31.45
C SER A 204 3.52 19.55 -31.08
N LEU A 205 3.17 19.19 -29.85
CA LEU A 205 1.79 19.20 -29.38
C LEU A 205 1.21 20.62 -29.29
N GLY A 206 2.03 21.60 -28.90
CA GLY A 206 1.64 23.00 -28.88
C GLY A 206 1.31 23.57 -30.26
N GLU A 207 1.89 23.02 -31.33
CA GLU A 207 1.58 23.37 -32.72
C GLU A 207 0.32 22.69 -33.25
N GLU A 208 -0.01 21.49 -32.75
CA GLU A 208 -1.18 20.71 -33.19
C GLU A 208 -2.48 21.09 -32.44
N LEU A 209 -2.36 21.51 -31.18
CA LEU A 209 -3.50 21.90 -30.36
C LEU A 209 -3.88 23.37 -30.58
N GLU A 210 -5.19 23.63 -30.66
CA GLU A 210 -5.73 24.97 -30.91
C GLU A 210 -6.86 25.33 -29.95
N THR A 211 -7.01 26.63 -29.66
CA THR A 211 -8.18 27.13 -28.92
C THR A 211 -9.47 26.84 -29.71
N GLY A 212 -10.46 26.27 -29.05
CA GLY A 212 -11.74 25.86 -29.63
C GLY A 212 -11.78 24.40 -30.08
N MET A 213 -10.66 23.68 -30.06
CA MET A 213 -10.63 22.23 -30.25
C MET A 213 -11.46 21.52 -29.15
N SER A 214 -12.18 20.46 -29.50
CA SER A 214 -12.88 19.65 -28.49
C SER A 214 -11.90 18.88 -27.62
N LEU A 215 -12.26 18.62 -26.37
CA LEU A 215 -11.45 17.82 -25.44
C LEU A 215 -11.15 16.43 -26.03
N GLU A 216 -12.15 15.76 -26.60
CA GLU A 216 -11.98 14.44 -27.23
C GLU A 216 -10.94 14.48 -28.39
N ALA A 217 -10.97 15.52 -29.22
CA ALA A 217 -10.00 15.67 -30.30
C ALA A 217 -8.59 15.94 -29.74
N ALA A 218 -8.48 16.76 -28.69
CA ALA A 218 -7.23 17.01 -28.02
C ALA A 218 -6.66 15.74 -27.35
N GLU A 219 -7.52 14.96 -26.68
CA GLU A 219 -7.17 13.67 -26.08
C GLU A 219 -6.70 12.66 -27.12
N ALA A 220 -7.31 12.65 -28.31
CA ALA A 220 -6.84 11.81 -29.42
C ALA A 220 -5.44 12.20 -29.91
N VAL A 221 -5.14 13.50 -30.00
CA VAL A 221 -3.80 14.02 -30.35
C VAL A 221 -2.77 13.63 -29.29
N LEU A 222 -3.10 13.79 -28.01
CA LEU A 222 -2.24 13.41 -26.89
C LEU A 222 -2.01 11.89 -26.83
N GLY A 223 -3.08 11.09 -26.96
CA GLY A 223 -3.03 9.64 -26.94
C GLY A 223 -2.21 9.06 -28.09
N ALA A 224 -2.19 9.71 -29.26
CA ALA A 224 -1.31 9.32 -30.38
C ALA A 224 0.19 9.44 -30.04
N ARG A 225 0.55 10.23 -29.01
CA ARG A 225 1.91 10.35 -28.46
C ARG A 225 2.13 9.51 -27.20
N GLY A 226 1.15 8.72 -26.78
CA GLY A 226 1.21 7.93 -25.54
C GLY A 226 0.99 8.74 -24.26
N ILE A 227 0.33 9.90 -24.35
CA ILE A 227 0.02 10.74 -23.19
C ILE A 227 -1.44 10.50 -22.78
N GLU A 228 -1.63 9.96 -21.58
CA GLU A 228 -2.96 9.67 -21.01
C GLU A 228 -3.46 10.78 -20.06
N ASP A 229 -2.56 11.48 -19.36
CA ASP A 229 -2.91 12.62 -18.49
C ASP A 229 -3.12 13.89 -19.33
N SER A 230 -4.31 13.98 -19.92
CA SER A 230 -4.72 15.10 -20.74
C SER A 230 -4.80 16.40 -19.95
N SER A 231 -5.28 16.36 -18.70
CA SER A 231 -5.44 17.54 -17.85
C SER A 231 -4.11 18.23 -17.55
N ALA A 232 -3.10 17.47 -17.09
CA ALA A 232 -1.79 18.03 -16.76
C ALA A 232 -1.08 18.58 -18.01
N THR A 233 -1.18 17.85 -19.13
CA THR A 233 -0.53 18.24 -20.39
C THR A 233 -1.16 19.48 -21.00
N LEU A 234 -2.49 19.56 -21.06
CA LEU A 234 -3.19 20.75 -21.52
C LEU A 234 -2.86 21.96 -20.64
N SER A 235 -2.87 21.79 -19.32
CA SER A 235 -2.50 22.86 -18.38
C SER A 235 -1.08 23.35 -18.62
N ARG A 236 -0.13 22.43 -18.83
CA ARG A 236 1.26 22.75 -19.14
C ARG A 236 1.43 23.49 -20.47
N LEU A 237 0.61 23.17 -21.47
CA LEU A 237 0.60 23.85 -22.77
C LEU A 237 -0.20 25.16 -22.76
N GLY A 238 -0.70 25.60 -21.60
CA GLY A 238 -1.42 26.86 -21.46
C GLY A 238 -2.88 26.77 -21.88
N TYR A 239 -3.49 25.60 -21.81
CA TYR A 239 -4.91 25.37 -22.08
C TYR A 239 -5.68 25.04 -20.80
N ARG A 240 -6.95 25.45 -20.77
CA ARG A 240 -7.95 24.97 -19.81
C ARG A 240 -9.17 24.45 -20.58
N VAL A 241 -9.90 23.52 -19.97
CA VAL A 241 -11.14 23.00 -20.54
C VAL A 241 -12.32 23.86 -20.10
N GLU A 242 -13.07 24.39 -21.07
CA GLU A 242 -14.39 24.99 -20.85
C GLU A 242 -15.45 23.91 -21.06
N TRP A 243 -16.10 23.52 -19.97
CA TRP A 243 -17.08 22.43 -19.96
C TRP A 243 -18.45 22.88 -20.49
N GLU A 244 -18.99 22.14 -21.45
CA GLU A 244 -20.34 22.33 -21.99
C GLU A 244 -21.28 21.24 -21.43
N GLY A 245 -21.37 21.18 -20.09
CA GLY A 245 -22.13 20.13 -19.38
C GLY A 245 -21.35 18.82 -19.26
N LEU A 246 -22.07 17.69 -19.16
CA LEU A 246 -21.47 16.36 -18.99
C LEU A 246 -21.01 15.71 -20.31
N SER A 247 -21.29 16.36 -21.43
CA SER A 247 -21.09 15.84 -22.79
C SER A 247 -19.74 16.19 -23.42
N GLY A 248 -18.91 17.01 -22.76
CA GLY A 248 -17.58 17.36 -23.23
C GLY A 248 -17.14 18.77 -22.84
N GLY A 249 -16.00 19.18 -23.37
CA GLY A 249 -15.47 20.53 -23.22
C GLY A 249 -14.63 20.97 -24.41
N THR A 250 -14.30 22.25 -24.46
CA THR A 250 -13.44 22.84 -25.50
C THR A 250 -12.20 23.48 -24.89
N LEU A 251 -11.09 23.46 -25.63
CA LEU A 251 -9.86 24.09 -25.19
C LEU A 251 -9.97 25.61 -25.24
N ARG A 252 -9.53 26.26 -24.16
CA ARG A 252 -9.36 27.71 -24.06
C ARG A 252 -7.93 28.02 -23.65
N ALA A 253 -7.27 28.92 -24.37
CA ALA A 253 -5.98 29.45 -23.91
C ALA A 253 -6.12 30.14 -22.54
N VAL A 254 -5.15 29.89 -21.67
CA VAL A 254 -4.92 30.61 -20.42
C VAL A 254 -4.00 31.77 -20.78
N GLY A 255 -4.55 32.99 -20.79
CA GLY A 255 -3.81 34.21 -21.11
C GLY A 255 -2.88 34.69 -20.02
#